data_AF-A0A8T4WIR3-F1
#
_entry.id   AF-A0A8T4WIR3-F1
#
_cell.length_a   1.000
_cell.length_b   1.000
_cell.length_c   1.000
_cell.angle_alpha   90.00
_cell.angle_beta   90.00
_cell.angle_gamma   90.00
#
_symmetry.space_group_name_H-M   'P 1'
#
loop_
_entity.id
_entity.type
_entity.pdbx_description
1 polymer ?
#
loop_
_entity_poly.entity_id
_entity_poly.type
_entity_poly.pdbx_seq_one_letter_code
_entity_poly.pdbx_strand_id
1 'polypeptide(L)'
;RIPDLKNDNIQSFSHLTTKEKITVMTPKKEELFANKFATMISRSKTYLNMRDIFDVYSLSKKTFDKRLFLDLFVIETMLMNIPMMIIQKDIPH
;
A
#
# COMPACT_ATOMS: atom_id res chain seq x y z
N ARG A 1 -5.16 -11.57 7.56
CA ARG A 1 -5.93 -10.40 7.07
C ARG A 1 -5.17 -9.15 7.49
N ILE A 2 -5.01 -8.16 6.62
CA ILE A 2 -4.38 -6.90 7.02
C ILE A 2 -5.42 -6.06 7.74
N PRO A 3 -5.12 -5.55 8.95
CA PRO A 3 -6.04 -4.72 9.69
C PRO A 3 -6.26 -3.42 8.91
N ASP A 4 -7.50 -3.22 8.49
CA ASP A 4 -7.95 -2.00 7.83
C ASP A 4 -8.31 -0.98 8.90
N LEU A 5 -7.41 -0.03 9.15
CA LEU A 5 -7.61 0.95 10.20
C LEU A 5 -8.31 2.16 9.60
N LYS A 6 -9.48 2.49 10.17
CA LYS A 6 -10.39 3.49 9.60
C LYS A 6 -9.82 4.91 9.62
N ASN A 7 -8.89 5.21 10.52
CA ASN A 7 -8.22 6.52 10.72
C ASN A 7 -6.74 6.29 11.06
N ASP A 8 -5.92 7.35 10.97
CA ASP A 8 -4.57 7.46 11.55
C ASP A 8 -4.65 7.22 13.06
N ASN A 9 -4.72 5.95 13.44
CA ASN A 9 -4.89 5.56 14.83
C ASN A 9 -3.53 5.15 15.35
N ILE A 10 -3.15 5.80 16.44
CA ILE A 10 -2.13 5.31 17.33
C ILE A 10 -2.63 3.97 17.88
N GLN A 11 -2.03 2.87 17.43
CA GLN A 11 -2.44 1.54 17.87
C GLN A 11 -1.43 1.05 18.91
N SER A 12 -1.92 0.73 20.11
CA SER A 12 -1.11 0.13 21.16
C SER A 12 -0.93 -1.35 20.85
N PHE A 13 0.28 -1.75 20.48
CA PHE A 13 0.66 -3.15 20.34
C PHE A 13 1.22 -3.65 21.67
N SER A 14 0.60 -4.68 22.25
CA SER A 14 1.13 -5.32 23.45
C SER A 14 2.12 -6.41 23.06
N HIS A 15 3.37 -6.27 23.49
CA HIS A 15 4.35 -7.32 23.34
C HIS A 15 3.91 -8.55 24.17
N LEU A 16 3.81 -9.71 23.50
CA LEU A 16 3.18 -10.92 24.05
C LEU A 16 3.84 -11.40 25.35
N THR A 17 5.15 -11.18 25.50
CA THR A 17 5.95 -11.72 26.61
C THR A 17 6.21 -10.68 27.70
N THR A 18 6.48 -9.41 27.34
CA THR A 18 6.85 -8.35 28.29
C THR A 18 5.66 -7.52 28.75
N LYS A 19 4.50 -7.66 28.10
CA LYS A 19 3.29 -6.83 28.30
C LYS A 19 3.51 -5.33 28.06
N GLU A 20 4.66 -4.95 27.52
CA GLU A 20 4.94 -3.57 27.14
C GLU A 20 3.99 -3.15 26.03
N LYS A 21 3.39 -1.96 26.18
CA LYS A 21 2.53 -1.36 25.18
C LYS A 21 3.37 -0.41 24.34
N ILE A 22 3.58 -0.77 23.08
CA ILE A 22 4.26 0.09 22.11
C ILE A 22 3.19 0.81 21.31
N THR A 23 3.32 2.12 21.28
CA THR A 23 2.37 3.05 20.67
C THR A 23 2.87 3.36 19.26
N VAL A 24 2.26 2.75 18.24
CA VAL A 24 2.74 2.90 16.85
C VAL A 24 1.74 3.69 16.03
N MET A 25 2.24 4.67 15.27
CA MET A 25 1.44 5.31 14.22
C MET A 25 1.21 4.32 13.10
N THR A 26 -0.05 4.18 12.72
CA THR A 26 -0.43 3.25 11.66
C THR A 26 -0.40 3.98 10.31
N PRO A 27 0.05 3.30 9.23
CA PRO A 27 0.15 3.94 7.93
C PRO A 27 -1.23 4.33 7.41
N LYS A 28 -1.27 5.45 6.67
CA LYS A 28 -2.48 5.89 5.98
C LYS A 28 -2.96 4.83 5.00
N LYS A 29 -4.25 4.83 4.68
CA LYS A 29 -4.83 3.89 3.70
C LYS A 29 -4.20 4.07 2.33
N GLU A 30 -3.90 5.31 1.95
CA GLU A 30 -3.23 5.70 0.71
C GLU A 30 -1.81 5.14 0.66
N GLU A 31 -1.05 5.25 1.76
CA GLU A 31 0.30 4.69 1.89
C GLU A 31 0.28 3.16 1.76
N LEU A 32 -0.62 2.51 2.51
CA LEU A 32 -0.79 1.07 2.46
C LEU A 32 -1.19 0.61 1.05
N PHE A 33 -2.06 1.38 0.38
CA PHE A 33 -2.50 1.06 -0.97
C PHE A 33 -1.40 1.24 -2.01
N ALA A 34 -0.68 2.37 -1.99
CA ALA A 34 0.44 2.65 -2.87
C ALA A 34 1.53 1.57 -2.74
N ASN A 35 1.93 1.24 -1.51
CA ASN A 35 2.96 0.24 -1.23
C ASN A 35 2.56 -1.14 -1.75
N LYS A 36 1.32 -1.58 -1.51
CA LYS A 36 0.82 -2.87 -2.00
C LYS A 36 0.69 -2.92 -3.51
N PHE A 37 0.23 -1.84 -4.12
CA PHE A 37 0.08 -1.76 -5.55
C PHE A 37 1.46 -1.80 -6.25
N ALA A 38 2.43 -1.01 -5.76
CA ALA A 38 3.80 -1.04 -6.25
C ALA A 38 4.46 -2.43 -6.05
N THR A 39 4.28 -3.05 -4.88
CA THR A 39 4.79 -4.40 -4.60
C THR A 39 4.19 -5.44 -5.56
N MET A 40 2.88 -5.37 -5.81
CA MET A 40 2.19 -6.27 -6.74
C MET A 40 2.79 -6.12 -8.15
N ILE A 41 2.97 -4.89 -8.63
CA ILE A 41 3.56 -4.61 -9.95
C ILE A 41 5.00 -5.11 -10.03
N SER A 42 5.83 -4.81 -9.02
CA SER A 42 7.22 -5.26 -8.95
C SER A 42 7.34 -6.78 -9.07
N ARG A 43 6.50 -7.50 -8.33
CA ARG A 43 6.49 -8.97 -8.33
C ARG A 43 5.86 -9.58 -9.57
N SER A 44 4.89 -8.92 -10.20
CA SER A 44 4.13 -9.46 -11.33
C SER A 44 4.98 -9.93 -12.50
N LYS A 45 6.19 -9.36 -12.67
CA LYS A 45 7.16 -9.79 -13.69
C LYS A 45 7.74 -11.18 -13.44
N THR A 46 7.79 -11.62 -12.19
CA THR A 46 8.42 -12.88 -11.78
C THR A 46 7.40 -13.91 -11.30
N TYR A 47 6.39 -13.48 -10.53
CA TYR A 47 5.36 -14.36 -9.98
C TYR A 47 4.11 -13.56 -9.62
N LEU A 48 2.93 -14.13 -9.93
CA LEU A 48 1.65 -13.54 -9.61
C LEU A 48 1.13 -14.04 -8.25
N ASN A 49 1.22 -13.19 -7.22
CA ASN A 49 0.72 -13.49 -5.89
C ASN A 49 -0.76 -13.13 -5.74
N MET A 50 -1.62 -14.14 -5.65
CA MET A 50 -3.07 -13.96 -5.49
C MET A 50 -3.46 -13.15 -4.24
N ARG A 51 -2.64 -13.17 -3.18
CA ARG A 51 -2.90 -12.35 -1.98
C ARG A 51 -2.70 -10.87 -2.26
N ASP A 52 -1.68 -10.52 -3.04
CA ASP A 52 -1.40 -9.13 -3.41
C ASP A 52 -2.54 -8.59 -4.29
N ILE A 53 -3.04 -9.40 -5.24
CA ILE A 53 -4.23 -9.07 -6.05
C ILE A 53 -5.45 -8.83 -5.17
N PHE A 54 -5.74 -9.75 -4.24
CA PHE A 54 -6.92 -9.62 -3.38
C PHE A 54 -6.85 -8.38 -2.48
N ASP A 55 -5.67 -8.08 -1.93
CA ASP A 55 -5.46 -6.91 -1.09
C ASP A 55 -5.60 -5.61 -1.89
N VAL A 56 -4.98 -5.53 -3.08
CA VAL A 56 -5.11 -4.39 -4.01
C VAL A 56 -6.56 -4.18 -4.43
N TYR A 57 -7.27 -5.24 -4.80
CA TYR A 57 -8.69 -5.17 -5.14
C TYR A 57 -9.50 -4.63 -3.95
N SER A 58 -9.29 -5.18 -2.77
CA SER A 58 -9.99 -4.76 -1.55
C SER A 58 -9.73 -3.30 -1.18
N LEU A 59 -8.50 -2.81 -1.37
CA LEU A 59 -8.13 -1.42 -1.11
C LEU A 59 -8.69 -0.47 -2.17
N SER A 60 -8.72 -0.86 -3.44
CA SER A 60 -9.28 -0.06 -4.53
C SER A 60 -10.78 0.22 -4.39
N LYS A 61 -11.51 -0.61 -3.63
CA LYS A 61 -12.94 -0.42 -3.33
C LYS A 61 -13.21 0.55 -2.18
N LYS A 62 -12.17 0.99 -1.46
CA LYS A 62 -12.34 1.94 -0.35
C LYS A 62 -12.31 3.38 -0.86
N THR A 63 -12.85 4.29 -0.05
CA THR A 63 -12.65 5.72 -0.24
C THR A 63 -11.26 6.10 0.23
N PHE A 64 -10.47 6.71 -0.66
CA PHE A 64 -9.12 7.20 -0.39
C PHE A 64 -8.85 8.48 -1.19
N ASP A 65 -7.89 9.29 -0.77
CA ASP A 65 -7.42 10.45 -1.52
C ASP A 65 -6.58 9.99 -2.72
N LYS A 66 -7.14 10.20 -3.92
CA LYS A 66 -6.50 9.79 -5.18
C LYS A 66 -5.20 10.53 -5.46
N ARG A 67 -5.08 11.81 -5.08
CA ARG A 67 -3.86 12.60 -5.33
C ARG A 67 -2.75 12.10 -4.43
N LEU A 68 -3.03 11.98 -3.14
CA LEU A 68 -2.06 11.46 -2.18
C LEU A 68 -1.62 10.03 -2.54
N PHE A 69 -2.56 9.17 -2.96
CA PHE A 69 -2.21 7.83 -3.45
C PHE A 69 -1.25 7.88 -4.65
N LEU A 70 -1.51 8.72 -5.65
CA LEU A 70 -0.65 8.83 -6.83
C LEU A 70 0.75 9.34 -6.47
N ASP A 71 0.85 10.37 -5.63
CA ASP A 71 2.13 10.92 -5.17
C ASP A 71 2.95 9.85 -4.44
N LEU A 72 2.32 9.11 -3.52
CA LEU A 72 2.97 8.01 -2.80
C LEU A 72 3.33 6.85 -3.71
N PHE A 73 2.48 6.50 -4.67
CA PHE A 73 2.75 5.44 -5.64
C PHE A 73 3.94 5.77 -6.54
N VAL A 74 4.07 7.04 -6.95
CA VAL A 74 5.22 7.52 -7.71
C VAL A 74 6.51 7.37 -6.89
N ILE A 75 6.48 7.75 -5.62
CA ILE A 75 7.63 7.60 -4.72
C ILE A 75 7.99 6.12 -4.55
N GLU A 76 7.02 5.26 -4.25
CA GLU A 76 7.24 3.82 -4.04
C GLU A 76 7.81 3.12 -5.27
N THR A 77 7.31 3.45 -6.46
CA THR A 77 7.82 2.89 -7.72
C THR A 77 9.26 3.33 -8.01
N MET A 78 9.63 4.57 -7.66
CA MET A 78 11.02 5.03 -7.71
C MET A 78 11.91 4.26 -6.72
N LEU A 79 11.47 4.10 -5.47
CA LEU A 79 12.23 3.37 -4.45
C LEU A 79 12.42 1.88 -4.80
N MET A 80 11.44 1.27 -5.47
CA MET A 80 11.49 -0.12 -5.91
C MET A 80 12.13 -0.33 -7.29
N ASN A 81 12.65 0.73 -7.93
CA ASN A 81 13.20 0.69 -9.29
C ASN A 81 12.22 0.08 -10.33
N ILE A 82 10.92 0.34 -10.18
CA ILE A 82 9.90 -0.11 -11.13
C ILE A 82 9.89 0.89 -12.30
N PRO A 83 10.09 0.44 -13.56
CA PRO A 83 10.09 1.34 -14.70
C PRO A 83 8.71 1.96 -14.92
N MET A 84 8.62 3.28 -14.73
CA MET A 84 7.42 4.12 -14.90
C MET A 84 6.85 4.15 -16.33
N MET A 85 7.62 3.68 -17.32
CA MET A 85 7.24 3.67 -18.75
C MET A 85 6.00 2.82 -19.08
N ILE A 86 5.46 2.07 -18.12
CA ILE A 86 4.22 1.31 -18.28
C ILE A 86 2.97 2.20 -18.11
N ILE A 87 3.08 3.36 -17.45
CA ILE A 87 1.91 4.19 -17.08
C ILE A 87 1.57 5.25 -18.15
N GLN A 88 2.54 5.66 -18.97
CA GLN A 88 2.35 6.76 -19.94
C GLN A 88 1.66 6.37 -21.26
N LYS A 89 1.45 5.09 -21.54
CA LYS A 89 0.90 4.66 -22.85
C LYS A 89 -0.62 4.77 -22.98
N ASP A 90 -1.37 4.89 -21.88
CA ASP A 90 -2.83 4.75 -21.89
C ASP A 90 -3.60 5.97 -21.36
N ILE A 91 -2.97 7.16 -21.28
CA ILE A 91 -3.68 8.40 -20.92
C ILE A 91 -3.97 9.18 -22.21
N PRO A 92 -5.20 9.14 -22.76
CA PRO A 92 -5.56 10.00 -23.87
C PRO A 92 -5.53 11.46 -23.42
N HIS A 93 -4.79 12.28 -24.17
CA HIS A 93 -4.76 13.73 -24.04
C HIS A 93 -6.10 14.37 -24.38
#